data_AF-A0A9X6ZW73-F1
#
_entry.id   AF-A0A9X6ZW73-F1
#
_cell.length_a   1.000
_cell.length_b   1.000
_cell.length_c   1.000
_cell.angle_alpha   90.00
_cell.angle_beta   90.00
_cell.angle_gamma   90.00
#
_symmetry.space_group_name_H-M   'P 1'
#
loop_
_entity.id
_entity.type
_entity.pdbx_description
1 polymer ?
#
loop_
_entity_poly.entity_id
_entity_poly.type
_entity_poly.pdbx_seq_one_letter_code
_entity_poly.pdbx_strand_id
1 'polypeptide(L)'
;MGNREINNLVAEKVMGWNLRKMENVSAWVDENDNWTLKQMWNPSNDIQDAWEVVEKLKCDVKVTKTDLKPKYQVHVFVPGDVKMVFAETAPMAICKGALKAVGIQLQD
;
A
#
# COMPACT_ATOMS: atom_id res chain seq x y z
N MET A 1 4.57 -0.41 13.36
CA MET A 1 3.25 0.20 13.01
C MET A 1 2.19 -0.89 12.83
N GLY A 2 0.92 -0.59 13.09
CA GLY A 2 -0.18 -1.55 12.90
C GLY A 2 -0.72 -1.59 11.47
N ASN A 3 -1.31 -2.71 11.04
CA ASN A 3 -1.84 -2.89 9.68
C ASN A 3 -2.86 -1.79 9.27
N ARG A 4 -3.72 -1.37 10.20
CA ARG A 4 -4.69 -0.28 9.97
C ARG A 4 -4.03 1.07 9.68
N GLU A 5 -2.90 1.35 10.32
CA GLU A 5 -2.16 2.59 10.11
C GLU A 5 -1.50 2.58 8.73
N ILE A 6 -0.92 1.44 8.34
CA ILE A 6 -0.36 1.23 7.00
C ILE A 6 -1.44 1.43 5.93
N ASN A 7 -2.62 0.82 6.08
CA ASN A 7 -3.72 1.00 5.12
C ASN A 7 -4.12 2.48 4.97
N ASN A 8 -4.21 3.23 6.07
CA ASN A 8 -4.53 4.66 5.99
C ASN A 8 -3.44 5.44 5.25
N LEU A 9 -2.16 5.17 5.55
CA LEU A 9 -1.05 5.83 4.88
C LEU A 9 -1.03 5.50 3.38
N VAL A 10 -1.33 4.27 2.99
CA VAL A 10 -1.39 3.88 1.57
C VAL A 10 -2.53 4.62 0.87
N ALA A 11 -3.74 4.68 1.46
CA ALA A 11 -4.84 5.47 0.90
C ALA A 11 -4.43 6.93 0.66
N GLU A 12 -3.88 7.58 1.69
CA GLU A 12 -3.58 9.01 1.62
C GLU A 12 -2.36 9.34 0.75
N LYS A 13 -1.27 8.58 0.90
CA LYS A 13 0.04 8.93 0.33
C LYS A 13 0.34 8.25 -0.99
N VAL A 14 -0.26 7.10 -1.26
CA VAL A 14 -0.05 6.35 -2.51
C VAL A 14 -1.25 6.51 -3.43
N MET A 15 -2.46 6.27 -2.93
CA MET A 15 -3.66 6.37 -3.76
C MET A 15 -4.07 7.83 -4.00
N GLY A 16 -3.73 8.74 -3.07
CA GLY A 16 -4.15 10.14 -3.10
C GLY A 16 -5.59 10.32 -2.67
N TRP A 17 -6.16 9.36 -1.93
CA TRP A 17 -7.54 9.40 -1.48
C TRP A 17 -7.68 10.24 -0.22
N ASN A 18 -8.86 10.85 -0.06
CA ASN A 18 -9.22 11.64 1.12
C ASN A 18 -10.19 10.88 2.02
N LEU A 19 -10.00 10.99 3.32
CA LEU A 19 -10.91 10.38 4.28
C LEU A 19 -12.15 11.28 4.49
N ARG A 20 -13.32 10.77 4.13
CA ARG A 20 -14.61 11.41 4.42
C ARG A 20 -15.31 10.71 5.58
N LYS A 21 -15.62 11.46 6.63
CA LYS A 21 -16.42 10.99 7.77
C LYS A 21 -17.89 11.37 7.57
N MET A 22 -18.77 10.40 7.70
CA MET A 22 -20.22 10.54 7.70
C MET A 22 -20.76 10.10 9.07
N GLU A 23 -22.06 10.27 9.34
CA GLU A 23 -22.64 10.03 10.67
C GLU A 23 -22.27 8.66 11.27
N ASN A 24 -22.31 7.59 10.46
CA ASN A 24 -22.10 6.21 10.94
C ASN A 24 -20.95 5.46 10.24
N VAL A 25 -20.34 6.07 9.21
CA VAL A 25 -19.34 5.40 8.37
C VAL A 25 -18.21 6.35 8.01
N SER A 26 -17.07 5.77 7.66
CA SER A 26 -15.97 6.51 7.02
C SER A 26 -15.67 5.87 5.68
N ALA A 27 -15.39 6.69 4.67
CA ALA A 27 -15.06 6.24 3.33
C ALA A 27 -13.80 6.95 2.83
N TRP A 28 -13.00 6.24 2.04
CA TRP A 28 -11.98 6.83 1.18
C TRP A 28 -12.66 7.34 -0.08
N VAL A 29 -12.29 8.54 -0.52
CA VAL A 29 -12.83 9.17 -1.72
C VAL A 29 -11.67 9.51 -2.66
N ASP A 30 -11.79 9.11 -3.92
CA ASP A 30 -10.79 9.41 -4.96
C ASP A 30 -11.04 10.78 -5.63
N GLU A 31 -10.22 11.12 -6.62
CA GLU A 31 -10.32 12.39 -7.37
C GLU A 31 -11.57 12.51 -8.26
N ASN A 32 -12.27 11.40 -8.52
CA ASN A 32 -13.47 11.31 -9.34
C ASN A 32 -14.75 11.16 -8.50
N ASP A 33 -14.68 11.44 -7.19
CA ASP A 33 -15.75 11.23 -6.21
C ASP A 33 -16.24 9.77 -6.08
N ASN A 34 -15.46 8.79 -6.56
CA ASN A 34 -15.72 7.39 -6.21
C ASN A 34 -15.37 7.17 -4.74
N TRP A 35 -16.17 6.36 -4.06
CA TRP A 35 -16.00 6.11 -2.64
C TRP A 35 -15.92 4.63 -2.31
N THR A 36 -15.02 4.29 -1.38
CA THR A 36 -14.85 2.95 -0.84
C THR A 36 -14.96 3.03 0.68
N LEU A 37 -15.79 2.18 1.29
CA LEU A 37 -15.88 2.11 2.75
C LEU A 37 -14.50 1.83 3.35
N LYS A 38 -14.07 2.64 4.31
CA LYS A 38 -12.75 2.53 4.94
C LYS A 38 -12.47 1.12 5.49
N GLN A 39 -13.50 0.48 6.03
CA GLN A 39 -13.40 -0.86 6.62
C GLN A 39 -13.34 -2.00 5.61
N MET A 40 -13.70 -1.75 4.34
CA MET A 40 -13.73 -2.74 3.27
C MET A 40 -12.39 -2.83 2.52
N TRP A 41 -11.55 -1.80 2.62
CA TRP A 41 -10.27 -1.74 1.91
C TRP A 41 -9.09 -1.99 2.87
N ASN A 42 -8.40 -3.10 2.66
CA ASN A 42 -7.40 -3.66 3.56
C ASN A 42 -6.13 -4.16 2.82
N PRO A 43 -5.43 -3.27 2.10
CA PRO A 43 -4.33 -3.64 1.20
C PRO A 43 -3.12 -4.25 1.91
N SER A 44 -2.95 -4.08 3.23
CA SER A 44 -1.87 -4.77 3.95
C SER A 44 -2.12 -6.25 4.22
N ASN A 45 -3.34 -6.75 3.98
CA ASN A 45 -3.74 -8.13 4.29
C ASN A 45 -4.47 -8.83 3.13
N ASP A 46 -5.19 -8.08 2.31
CA ASP A 46 -5.88 -8.59 1.13
C ASP A 46 -5.04 -8.34 -0.13
N ILE A 47 -4.84 -9.38 -0.95
CA ILE A 47 -3.99 -9.28 -2.14
C ILE A 47 -4.67 -8.56 -3.30
N GLN A 48 -6.00 -8.58 -3.39
CA GLN A 48 -6.72 -7.84 -4.43
C GLN A 48 -6.59 -6.35 -4.17
N ASP A 49 -6.86 -5.90 -2.93
CA ASP A 49 -6.65 -4.50 -2.52
C ASP A 49 -5.18 -4.09 -2.66
N ALA A 50 -4.24 -4.97 -2.32
CA ALA A 50 -2.81 -4.68 -2.50
C ALA A 50 -2.44 -4.52 -3.98
N TRP A 51 -3.08 -5.27 -4.88
CA TRP A 51 -2.78 -5.17 -6.31
C TRP A 51 -3.24 -3.84 -6.91
N GLU A 52 -4.31 -3.24 -6.40
CA GLU A 52 -4.70 -1.87 -6.76
C GLU A 52 -3.57 -0.86 -6.48
N VAL A 53 -2.83 -1.07 -5.38
CA VAL A 53 -1.65 -0.25 -5.03
C VAL A 53 -0.54 -0.42 -6.05
N VAL A 54 -0.32 -1.66 -6.55
CA VAL A 54 0.65 -1.94 -7.61
C VAL A 54 0.27 -1.19 -8.88
N GLU A 55 -0.99 -1.26 -9.30
CA GLU A 55 -1.48 -0.63 -10.53
C GLU A 55 -1.54 0.89 -10.45
N LYS A 56 -1.67 1.46 -9.24
CA LYS A 56 -1.61 2.91 -9.04
C LYS A 56 -0.22 3.47 -9.29
N LEU A 57 0.83 2.73 -8.94
CA LEU A 57 2.21 3.18 -9.10
C LEU A 57 2.55 3.34 -10.59
N LYS A 58 3.19 4.45 -10.94
CA LYS A 58 3.59 4.77 -12.33
C LYS A 58 4.96 4.20 -12.70
N CYS A 59 5.54 3.41 -11.82
CA CYS A 59 6.84 2.77 -11.98
C CYS A 59 6.67 1.25 -11.97
N ASP A 60 7.71 0.56 -12.44
CA ASP A 60 7.72 -0.89 -12.38
C ASP A 60 7.74 -1.37 -10.92
N VAL A 61 7.05 -2.48 -10.68
CA VAL A 61 7.00 -3.16 -9.39
C VAL A 61 7.31 -4.64 -9.60
N LYS A 62 8.21 -5.19 -8.77
CA LYS A 62 8.52 -6.61 -8.74
C LYS A 62 8.21 -7.18 -7.37
N VAL A 63 7.29 -8.14 -7.32
CA VAL A 63 6.93 -8.89 -6.11
C VAL A 63 7.52 -10.29 -6.21
N THR A 64 8.40 -10.65 -5.28
CA THR A 64 9.10 -11.93 -5.27
C THR A 64 8.76 -12.71 -4.01
N LYS A 65 8.34 -13.97 -4.18
CA LYS A 65 8.25 -14.95 -3.10
C LYS A 65 9.55 -15.76 -3.04
N THR A 66 10.11 -15.95 -1.86
CA THR A 66 11.27 -16.82 -1.62
C THR A 66 10.97 -17.84 -0.53
N ASP A 67 11.88 -18.79 -0.32
CA ASP A 67 11.84 -19.72 0.82
C ASP A 67 12.65 -19.20 2.03
N LEU A 68 13.18 -17.96 1.93
CA LEU A 68 13.87 -17.28 3.02
C LEU A 68 12.90 -16.54 3.94
N LYS A 69 13.41 -16.02 5.06
CA LYS A 69 12.66 -15.10 5.94
C LYS A 69 13.29 -13.69 5.90
N PRO A 70 12.49 -12.62 5.68
CA PRO A 70 11.06 -12.63 5.42
C PRO A 70 10.69 -13.20 4.03
N LYS A 71 9.52 -13.84 3.92
CA LYS A 71 9.11 -14.65 2.75
C LYS A 71 8.98 -13.86 1.45
N TYR A 72 8.58 -12.60 1.52
CA TYR A 72 8.36 -11.75 0.37
C TYR A 72 9.29 -10.56 0.33
N GLN A 73 9.73 -10.23 -0.88
CA GLN A 73 10.54 -9.07 -1.21
C GLN A 73 9.83 -8.29 -2.31
N VAL A 74 9.75 -6.97 -2.16
CA VAL A 74 9.20 -6.06 -3.18
C VAL A 74 10.25 -5.04 -3.59
N HIS A 75 10.35 -4.84 -4.90
CA HIS A 75 11.12 -3.75 -5.50
C HIS A 75 10.18 -2.78 -6.20
N VAL A 76 10.35 -1.48 -5.93
CA VAL A 76 9.67 -0.41 -6.66
C VAL A 76 10.74 0.44 -7.36
N PHE A 77 10.70 0.49 -8.68
CA PHE A 77 11.73 1.08 -9.53
C PHE A 77 11.45 2.57 -9.80
N VAL A 78 11.79 3.44 -8.85
CA VAL A 78 11.61 4.89 -9.00
C VAL A 78 12.72 5.51 -9.85
N PRO A 79 12.55 6.72 -10.41
CA PRO A 79 13.61 7.35 -11.21
C PRO A 79 14.92 7.50 -10.42
N GLY A 80 15.99 6.83 -10.88
CA GLY A 80 17.33 6.91 -10.29
C GLY A 80 17.55 6.09 -9.02
N ASP A 81 16.57 5.29 -8.56
CA ASP A 81 16.71 4.47 -7.34
C ASP A 81 15.77 3.25 -7.37
N VAL A 82 16.05 2.23 -6.56
CA VAL A 82 15.15 1.08 -6.37
C VAL A 82 14.84 0.93 -4.89
N LYS A 83 13.55 1.07 -4.54
CA LYS A 83 13.09 0.85 -3.18
C LYS A 83 12.86 -0.64 -2.95
N MET A 84 13.68 -1.22 -2.09
CA MET A 84 13.56 -2.62 -1.66
C MET A 84 12.98 -2.69 -0.24
N VAL A 85 12.03 -3.61 -0.04
CA VAL A 85 11.42 -3.93 1.26
C VAL A 85 11.17 -5.43 1.40
N PHE A 86 11.03 -5.89 2.65
CA PHE A 86 10.71 -7.27 3.00
C PHE A 86 9.48 -7.34 3.92
N ALA A 87 8.68 -8.39 3.78
CA ALA A 87 7.62 -8.75 4.73
C ALA A 87 7.26 -10.24 4.65
N GLU A 88 6.53 -10.74 5.65
CA GLU A 88 6.07 -12.14 5.68
C GLU A 88 4.95 -12.43 4.68
N THR A 89 4.20 -11.41 4.24
CA THR A 89 3.10 -11.54 3.28
C THR A 89 3.30 -10.60 2.09
N ALA A 90 2.82 -11.02 0.90
CA ALA A 90 2.86 -10.18 -0.29
C ALA A 90 2.10 -8.84 -0.12
N PRO A 91 0.86 -8.82 0.43
CA PRO A 91 0.13 -7.56 0.64
C PRO A 91 0.91 -6.56 1.50
N MET A 92 1.50 -7.02 2.60
CA MET A 92 2.32 -6.17 3.46
C MET A 92 3.57 -5.65 2.74
N ALA A 93 4.28 -6.52 2.01
CA ALA A 93 5.48 -6.11 1.27
C ALA A 93 5.15 -5.06 0.19
N ILE A 94 4.02 -5.21 -0.49
CA ILE A 94 3.53 -4.24 -1.49
C ILE A 94 3.27 -2.88 -0.82
N CYS A 95 2.49 -2.84 0.25
CA CYS A 95 2.20 -1.59 0.98
C CYS A 95 3.46 -0.90 1.50
N LYS A 96 4.40 -1.66 2.09
CA LYS A 96 5.70 -1.13 2.54
C LYS A 96 6.49 -0.53 1.37
N GLY A 97 6.52 -1.21 0.23
CA GLY A 97 7.27 -0.80 -0.96
C GLY A 97 6.72 0.49 -1.56
N ALA A 98 5.40 0.55 -1.69
CA ALA A 98 4.69 1.71 -2.21
C ALA A 98 4.91 2.95 -1.32
N LEU A 99 4.80 2.80 0.00
CA LEU A 99 5.05 3.89 0.94
C LEU A 99 6.50 4.39 0.87
N LYS A 100 7.47 3.47 0.79
CA LYS A 100 8.89 3.82 0.64
C LYS A 100 9.17 4.54 -0.69
N ALA A 101 8.44 4.23 -1.76
CA ALA A 101 8.54 4.90 -3.05
C ALA A 101 8.09 6.36 -3.01
N VAL A 102 7.10 6.68 -2.18
CA VAL A 102 6.63 8.06 -1.94
C VAL A 102 7.35 8.77 -0.78
N GLY A 103 8.46 8.19 -0.29
CA GLY A 103 9.32 8.81 0.73
C GLY A 103 8.89 8.58 2.18
N ILE A 104 7.91 7.72 2.44
CA ILE A 104 7.50 7.35 3.81
C ILE A 104 8.37 6.19 4.30
N GLN A 105 9.13 6.43 5.37
CA GLN A 105 9.91 5.39 6.05
C GLN A 105 9.10 4.79 7.19
N LEU A 106 8.88 3.49 7.13
CA LEU A 106 8.29 2.72 8.22
C LEU A 106 9.41 2.25 9.14
N GLN A 107 9.31 2.52 10.43
CA GLN A 107 10.18 1.88 11.43
C GLN A 107 9.77 0.42 11.55
N ASP A 108 10.75 -0.48 11.43
CA ASP A 108 10.55 -1.93 11.60
C ASP A 108 10.30 -2.30 13.07
#